data_AF-A0A9D2RZP0-F1
#
_entry.id   AF-A0A9D2RZP0-F1
#
_cell.length_a   1.000
_cell.length_b   1.000
_cell.length_c   1.000
_cell.angle_alpha   90.00
_cell.angle_beta   90.00
_cell.angle_gamma   90.00
#
_symmetry.space_group_name_H-M   'P 1'
#
loop_
_entity.id
_entity.type
_entity.pdbx_description
1 polymer ?
#
loop_
_entity_poly.entity_id
_entity_poly.type
_entity_poly.pdbx_seq_one_letter_code
_entity_poly.pdbx_strand_id
1 'polypeptide(L)'
;MEPHHAPRHARKRGGRWLLPALVGSACAVFLLCLLPHLMPTASASGQPAASPAPAESAPDSGTPGISVNWEPSPSPAPEEQEEAPWYLRLVNLENRLSQDFTVELAQVDGGQFDARAAEALSQMLADMEAQGLSPMVCSSFRTWEDQETLHQNKIGRLLEEGYSQEAAEAEASRWVVPAGASEHQLGLAADIVASQYQILEEEQENTPEQQWLMAHCQEYGFILRYPKDKTEVTGVGYEPWHYRYVGVEAAQEIMAQGICLEEYLGQ
;
A
#
# COMPACT_ATOMS: atom_id res chain seq x y z
N MET A 1 78.00 24.74 -12.46
CA MET A 1 77.61 23.33 -12.34
C MET A 1 76.62 23.06 -13.48
N GLU A 2 77.16 22.62 -14.62
CA GLU A 2 76.43 21.83 -15.63
C GLU A 2 76.14 20.42 -15.07
N PRO A 3 75.45 19.51 -15.78
CA PRO A 3 74.28 19.61 -16.68
C PRO A 3 73.26 18.46 -16.39
N HIS A 4 72.17 18.29 -17.17
CA HIS A 4 71.90 17.04 -17.94
C HIS A 4 70.53 16.98 -18.65
N HIS A 5 70.64 16.68 -19.96
CA HIS A 5 69.70 16.26 -21.01
C HIS A 5 68.66 15.16 -20.63
N ALA A 6 67.36 15.28 -21.02
CA ALA A 6 66.66 14.85 -22.27
C ALA A 6 65.92 13.49 -22.11
N PRO A 7 65.06 12.98 -23.04
CA PRO A 7 64.48 13.53 -24.28
C PRO A 7 62.94 13.32 -24.47
N ARG A 8 62.42 13.81 -25.61
CA ARG A 8 61.07 13.59 -26.18
C ARG A 8 61.02 12.30 -27.02
N HIS A 9 59.91 11.55 -26.96
CA HIS A 9 59.43 10.63 -28.01
C HIS A 9 57.89 10.65 -28.00
N ALA A 10 57.21 11.12 -29.05
CA ALA A 10 56.88 10.50 -30.32
C ALA A 10 55.52 9.77 -30.30
N ARG A 11 54.66 10.18 -31.24
CA ARG A 11 53.23 9.90 -31.40
C ARG A 11 53.02 8.75 -32.40
N LYS A 12 52.19 7.75 -32.09
CA LYS A 12 51.55 6.79 -33.03
C LYS A 12 50.17 6.43 -32.45
N ARG A 13 49.03 6.89 -33.00
CA ARG A 13 48.22 6.36 -34.13
C ARG A 13 47.85 4.86 -34.05
N GLY A 14 46.55 4.62 -33.92
CA GLY A 14 45.83 3.55 -34.62
C GLY A 14 45.38 2.35 -33.78
N GLY A 15 44.07 2.17 -33.63
CA GLY A 15 43.49 0.97 -33.02
C GLY A 15 42.00 1.09 -32.76
N ARG A 16 41.22 1.13 -33.84
CA ARG A 16 39.76 1.14 -33.85
C ARG A 16 39.30 -0.29 -33.58
N TRP A 17 38.68 -0.55 -32.42
CA TRP A 17 38.05 -1.84 -32.12
C TRP A 17 36.54 -1.69 -32.17
N LEU A 18 35.96 -2.51 -33.05
CA LEU A 18 34.55 -2.60 -33.36
C LEU A 18 33.81 -3.31 -32.22
N LEU A 19 32.70 -2.71 -31.77
CA LEU A 19 31.67 -3.38 -30.98
C LEU A 19 30.91 -4.37 -31.88
N PRO A 20 30.66 -5.62 -31.46
CA PRO A 20 29.50 -6.35 -31.90
C PRO A 20 28.37 -6.18 -30.86
N ALA A 21 27.26 -5.64 -31.34
CA ALA A 21 25.96 -5.84 -30.72
C ALA A 21 25.57 -7.32 -30.86
N LEU A 22 25.07 -7.93 -29.79
CA LEU A 22 24.30 -9.16 -29.87
C LEU A 22 23.14 -9.09 -28.88
N VAL A 23 21.97 -8.93 -29.48
CA VAL A 23 20.63 -9.17 -28.95
C VAL A 23 20.55 -10.65 -28.54
N GLY A 24 20.11 -10.91 -27.31
CA GLY A 24 19.89 -12.25 -26.79
C GLY A 24 18.60 -12.30 -25.99
N SER A 25 17.50 -12.50 -26.70
CA SER A 25 16.18 -12.86 -26.17
C SER A 25 16.30 -14.15 -25.36
N ALA A 26 15.91 -14.12 -24.08
CA ALA A 26 15.74 -15.31 -23.27
C ALA A 26 14.29 -15.36 -22.76
N CYS A 27 13.42 -15.93 -23.60
CA CYS A 27 12.16 -16.50 -23.14
C CYS A 27 12.50 -17.71 -22.27
N ALA A 28 12.39 -17.57 -20.95
CA ALA A 28 12.41 -18.71 -20.05
C ALA A 28 10.98 -19.23 -19.88
N VAL A 29 10.75 -20.37 -20.51
CA VAL A 29 9.56 -21.22 -20.37
C VAL A 29 9.49 -21.71 -18.92
N PHE A 30 8.41 -21.37 -18.21
CA PHE A 30 8.03 -22.09 -16.99
C PHE A 30 6.97 -23.13 -17.35
N LEU A 31 7.30 -24.40 -17.07
CA LEU A 31 6.47 -25.56 -17.35
C LEU A 31 6.10 -26.24 -16.02
N LEU A 32 4.79 -26.35 -15.79
CA LEU A 32 4.05 -27.37 -15.04
C LEU A 32 4.44 -27.69 -13.58
N CYS A 33 3.51 -27.36 -12.67
CA CYS A 33 3.03 -28.29 -11.64
C CYS A 33 1.49 -28.28 -11.62
N LEU A 34 0.88 -29.28 -12.26
CA LEU A 34 -0.51 -29.68 -12.08
C LEU A 34 -0.62 -30.58 -10.85
N LEU A 35 -1.66 -30.41 -10.02
CA LEU A 35 -2.55 -31.49 -9.54
C LEU A 35 -3.80 -30.89 -8.84
N PRO A 36 -4.99 -31.53 -8.95
CA PRO A 36 -6.28 -30.95 -8.62
C PRO A 36 -6.80 -31.40 -7.25
N HIS A 37 -7.58 -30.55 -6.56
CA HIS A 37 -8.42 -30.99 -5.45
C HIS A 37 -9.88 -30.57 -5.59
N LEU A 38 -10.72 -31.53 -5.24
CA LEU A 38 -12.15 -31.65 -5.51
C LEU A 38 -13.00 -30.67 -4.69
N MET A 39 -14.02 -30.12 -5.33
CA MET A 39 -15.21 -29.54 -4.68
C MET A 39 -16.22 -30.65 -4.35
N PRO A 40 -16.95 -30.56 -3.21
CA PRO A 40 -18.24 -31.23 -3.07
C PRO A 40 -19.40 -30.22 -3.20
N THR A 41 -20.29 -30.55 -4.12
CA THR A 41 -21.64 -29.99 -4.30
C THR A 41 -22.58 -30.38 -3.15
N ALA A 42 -23.47 -29.48 -2.74
CA ALA A 42 -24.68 -29.84 -1.99
C ALA A 42 -25.91 -29.18 -2.61
N SER A 43 -26.86 -30.04 -2.99
CA SER A 43 -28.09 -29.76 -3.73
C SER A 43 -29.20 -29.12 -2.89
N ALA A 44 -30.04 -28.36 -3.58
CA ALA A 44 -31.34 -27.87 -3.14
C ALA A 44 -32.47 -28.91 -3.34
N SER A 45 -33.50 -28.86 -2.48
CA SER A 45 -34.94 -29.11 -2.76
C SER A 45 -35.71 -28.97 -1.42
N GLY A 46 -36.93 -28.45 -1.32
CA GLY A 46 -37.91 -28.02 -2.31
C GLY A 46 -39.05 -27.16 -1.71
N GLN A 47 -39.85 -26.64 -2.64
CA GLN A 47 -41.08 -25.84 -2.57
C GLN A 47 -42.36 -26.73 -2.43
N PRO A 48 -43.64 -26.26 -2.53
CA PRO A 48 -44.30 -24.97 -2.17
C PRO A 48 -45.76 -25.10 -1.61
N ALA A 49 -46.41 -23.93 -1.40
CA ALA A 49 -47.80 -23.52 -1.79
C ALA A 49 -49.04 -23.65 -0.84
N ALA A 50 -49.56 -22.45 -0.49
CA ALA A 50 -50.93 -21.89 -0.67
C ALA A 50 -52.21 -22.40 0.07
N SER A 51 -52.80 -21.47 0.87
CA SER A 51 -54.21 -20.98 1.08
C SER A 51 -55.46 -21.87 0.85
N PRO A 52 -56.61 -21.65 1.55
CA PRO A 52 -57.52 -20.50 1.30
C PRO A 52 -58.31 -19.90 2.52
N ALA A 53 -59.08 -18.82 2.26
CA ALA A 53 -59.93 -17.94 3.12
C ALA A 53 -61.38 -18.51 3.39
N PRO A 54 -62.45 -17.78 3.87
CA PRO A 54 -62.66 -16.35 4.28
C PRO A 54 -63.66 -16.01 5.46
N ALA A 55 -63.86 -14.69 5.70
CA ALA A 55 -64.99 -13.91 6.30
C ALA A 55 -65.35 -14.09 7.81
N GLU A 56 -65.86 -13.15 8.62
CA GLU A 56 -66.78 -12.00 8.40
C GLU A 56 -66.91 -11.09 9.67
N SER A 57 -67.26 -9.80 9.48
CA SER A 57 -68.03 -8.87 10.35
C SER A 57 -67.50 -8.26 11.69
N ALA A 58 -67.66 -6.94 11.80
CA ALA A 58 -67.57 -6.07 13.00
C ALA A 58 -68.94 -5.99 13.74
N PRO A 59 -69.12 -5.37 14.94
CA PRO A 59 -68.86 -3.94 15.19
C PRO A 59 -68.35 -3.51 16.61
N ASP A 60 -67.68 -2.35 16.60
CA ASP A 60 -67.74 -1.17 17.48
C ASP A 60 -68.29 -1.23 18.93
N SER A 61 -67.49 -0.76 19.89
CA SER A 61 -67.92 0.04 21.07
C SER A 61 -66.70 0.70 21.73
N GLY A 62 -66.75 2.02 21.93
CA GLY A 62 -65.60 2.87 22.25
C GLY A 62 -65.18 3.02 23.72
N THR A 63 -64.05 3.71 23.90
CA THR A 63 -63.49 4.19 25.18
C THR A 63 -62.72 5.50 24.93
N PRO A 64 -62.75 6.50 25.83
CA PRO A 64 -62.41 7.90 25.52
C PRO A 64 -60.90 8.18 25.47
N GLY A 65 -60.56 9.17 24.63
CA GLY A 65 -59.19 9.56 24.32
C GLY A 65 -58.44 10.20 25.49
N ILE A 66 -57.23 9.69 25.73
CA ILE A 66 -56.15 10.36 26.46
C ILE A 66 -55.28 11.02 25.39
N SER A 67 -55.32 12.35 25.30
CA SER A 67 -54.42 13.13 24.45
C SER A 67 -53.07 13.25 25.14
N VAL A 68 -52.11 12.44 24.71
CA VAL A 68 -50.69 12.61 25.07
C VAL A 68 -50.11 13.63 24.10
N ASN A 69 -49.80 14.82 24.58
CA ASN A 69 -49.06 15.82 23.82
C ASN A 69 -47.59 15.39 23.77
N TRP A 70 -47.16 14.84 22.64
CA TRP A 70 -45.75 14.52 22.38
C TRP A 70 -45.02 15.81 22.01
N GLU A 71 -44.31 16.40 22.96
CA GLU A 71 -43.31 17.42 22.63
C GLU A 71 -42.07 16.70 22.06
N PRO A 72 -41.61 17.04 20.84
CA PRO A 72 -40.39 16.47 20.31
C PRO A 72 -39.21 16.93 21.17
N SER A 73 -38.54 15.97 21.80
CA SER A 73 -37.25 16.19 22.46
C SER A 73 -36.28 16.82 21.44
N PRO A 74 -35.52 17.87 21.80
CA PRO A 74 -34.56 18.45 20.87
C PRO A 74 -33.57 17.36 20.44
N SER A 75 -33.41 17.22 19.12
CA SER A 75 -32.35 16.37 18.55
C SER A 75 -31.00 16.83 19.11
N PRO A 76 -30.10 15.90 19.49
CA PRO A 76 -28.74 16.29 19.80
C PRO A 76 -28.18 17.05 18.59
N ALA A 77 -27.48 18.16 18.87
CA ALA A 77 -26.71 18.86 17.85
C ALA A 77 -25.76 17.85 17.17
N PRO A 78 -25.45 18.01 15.87
CA PRO A 78 -24.47 17.16 15.21
C PRO A 78 -23.18 17.20 16.02
N GLU A 79 -22.74 16.04 16.51
CA GLU A 79 -21.43 15.89 17.11
C GLU A 79 -20.41 16.36 16.07
N GLU A 80 -19.67 17.41 16.37
CA GLU A 80 -18.51 17.80 15.58
C GLU A 80 -17.53 16.63 15.65
N GLN A 81 -17.50 15.79 14.60
CA GLN A 81 -16.45 14.79 14.46
C GLN A 81 -15.14 15.57 14.40
N GLU A 82 -14.33 15.48 15.46
CA GLU A 82 -12.95 15.93 15.41
C GLU A 82 -12.31 15.23 14.21
N GLU A 83 -11.96 16.00 13.17
CA GLU A 83 -11.28 15.43 12.01
C GLU A 83 -10.00 14.77 12.50
N ALA A 84 -9.84 13.48 12.20
CA ALA A 84 -8.66 12.74 12.58
C ALA A 84 -7.40 13.50 12.14
N PRO A 85 -6.32 13.49 12.94
CA PRO A 85 -5.06 14.12 12.57
C PRO A 85 -4.67 13.78 11.14
N TRP A 86 -4.17 14.76 10.38
CA TRP A 86 -3.91 14.62 8.95
C TRP A 86 -3.02 13.40 8.60
N TYR A 87 -2.09 13.03 9.49
CA TYR A 87 -1.18 11.89 9.33
C TYR A 87 -1.84 10.53 9.62
N LEU A 88 -3.02 10.52 10.26
CA LEU A 88 -3.86 9.34 10.51
C LEU A 88 -4.93 9.12 9.44
N ARG A 89 -4.96 9.91 8.37
CA ARG A 89 -5.90 9.68 7.27
C ARG A 89 -5.72 8.25 6.72
N LEU A 90 -6.77 7.45 6.82
CA LEU A 90 -6.82 6.11 6.24
C LEU A 90 -7.07 6.22 4.72
N VAL A 91 -6.21 5.56 3.94
CA VAL A 91 -6.36 5.42 2.49
C VAL A 91 -6.24 3.94 2.16
N ASN A 92 -7.30 3.37 1.60
CA ASN A 92 -7.39 1.98 1.18
C ASN A 92 -8.50 1.83 0.12
N LEU A 93 -8.92 0.59 -0.19
CA LEU A 93 -9.93 0.34 -1.22
C LEU A 93 -11.30 0.95 -0.89
N GLU A 94 -11.67 0.97 0.39
CA GLU A 94 -12.92 1.55 0.91
C GLU A 94 -12.83 3.06 1.13
N ASN A 95 -11.64 3.59 1.43
CA ASN A 95 -11.39 4.99 1.80
C ASN A 95 -10.49 5.68 0.75
N ARG A 96 -11.03 5.90 -0.45
CA ARG A 96 -10.25 6.46 -1.55
C ARG A 96 -10.06 7.98 -1.45
N LEU A 97 -8.88 8.44 -1.85
CA LEU A 97 -8.63 9.85 -2.14
C LEU A 97 -9.48 10.31 -3.33
N SER A 98 -9.93 11.55 -3.26
CA SER A 98 -10.50 12.24 -4.41
C SER A 98 -9.40 12.56 -5.42
N GLN A 99 -9.75 12.62 -6.70
CA GLN A 99 -8.77 12.90 -7.76
C GLN A 99 -8.20 14.32 -7.71
N ASP A 100 -8.90 15.25 -7.05
CA ASP A 100 -8.47 16.62 -6.80
C ASP A 100 -7.66 16.77 -5.50
N PHE A 101 -7.36 15.67 -4.79
CA PHE A 101 -6.49 15.70 -3.63
C PHE A 101 -5.11 16.27 -4.00
N THR A 102 -4.64 17.20 -3.18
CA THR A 102 -3.29 17.77 -3.30
C THR A 102 -2.60 17.79 -1.95
N VAL A 103 -1.29 17.62 -1.98
CA VAL A 103 -0.41 17.71 -0.80
C VAL A 103 0.79 18.58 -1.14
N GLU A 104 1.27 19.37 -0.18
CA GLU A 104 2.51 20.11 -0.33
C GLU A 104 3.69 19.14 -0.18
N LEU A 105 4.56 19.09 -1.19
CA LEU A 105 5.65 18.13 -1.27
C LEU A 105 7.00 18.80 -1.04
N ALA A 106 7.87 18.13 -0.29
CA ALA A 106 9.28 18.44 -0.19
C ALA A 106 10.12 17.35 -0.87
N GLN A 107 11.34 17.72 -1.28
CA GLN A 107 12.31 16.77 -1.83
C GLN A 107 12.94 15.95 -0.71
N VAL A 108 13.09 14.65 -0.93
CA VAL A 108 13.79 13.71 -0.06
C VAL A 108 14.71 12.85 -0.94
N ASP A 109 15.63 12.09 -0.35
CA ASP A 109 16.37 11.12 -1.15
C ASP A 109 15.42 10.06 -1.72
N GLY A 110 15.57 9.75 -3.01
CA GLY A 110 14.67 8.86 -3.74
C GLY A 110 13.26 9.41 -4.06
N GLY A 111 13.03 10.73 -3.94
CA GLY A 111 11.86 11.37 -4.56
C GLY A 111 11.24 12.52 -3.78
N GLN A 112 9.94 12.46 -3.55
CA GLN A 112 9.15 13.50 -2.89
C GLN A 112 8.30 12.90 -1.78
N PHE A 113 8.09 13.66 -0.72
CA PHE A 113 7.27 13.28 0.43
C PHE A 113 6.44 14.47 0.89
N ASP A 114 5.37 14.24 1.65
CA ASP A 114 4.62 15.32 2.30
C ASP A 114 5.59 16.19 3.11
N ALA A 115 5.59 17.50 2.84
CA ALA A 115 6.51 18.45 3.43
C ALA A 115 6.48 18.44 4.97
N ARG A 116 5.35 18.03 5.57
CA ARG A 116 5.18 17.93 7.02
C ARG A 116 5.88 16.72 7.64
N ALA A 117 6.21 15.70 6.84
CA ALA A 117 6.86 14.45 7.29
C ALA A 117 8.21 14.17 6.60
N ALA A 118 8.61 14.97 5.61
CA ALA A 118 9.84 14.78 4.86
C ALA A 118 11.11 14.77 5.73
N GLU A 119 11.15 15.60 6.78
CA GLU A 119 12.28 15.62 7.71
C GLU A 119 12.37 14.31 8.51
N ALA A 120 11.23 13.73 8.90
CA ALA A 120 11.19 12.47 9.64
C ALA A 120 11.73 11.32 8.79
N LEU A 121 11.33 11.23 7.51
CA LEU A 121 11.91 10.27 6.57
C LEU A 121 13.42 10.47 6.42
N SER A 122 13.85 11.72 6.21
CA SER A 122 15.26 12.05 5.98
C SER A 122 16.13 11.69 7.20
N GLN A 123 15.65 11.97 8.41
CA GLN A 123 16.35 11.64 9.65
C GLN A 123 16.42 10.13 9.88
N MET A 124 15.33 9.39 9.61
CA MET A 124 15.31 7.93 9.70
C MET A 124 16.37 7.30 8.79
N LEU A 125 16.44 7.72 7.52
CA LEU A 125 17.42 7.22 6.55
C LEU A 125 18.86 7.60 6.97
N ALA A 126 19.09 8.82 7.44
CA ALA A 126 20.40 9.26 7.90
C ALA A 126 20.91 8.45 9.10
N ASP A 127 20.04 8.10 10.04
CA ASP A 127 20.42 7.30 11.23
C ASP A 127 20.69 5.83 10.89
N MET A 128 20.05 5.30 9.84
CA MET A 128 20.44 4.01 9.25
C MET A 128 21.84 4.06 8.65
N GLU A 129 22.12 5.07 7.83
CA GLU A 129 23.43 5.26 7.20
C GLU A 129 24.55 5.48 8.24
N ALA A 130 24.27 6.23 9.31
CA ALA A 130 25.20 6.43 10.41
C ALA A 130 25.58 5.12 11.13
N GLN A 131 24.73 4.10 11.04
CA GLN A 131 24.97 2.75 11.56
C GLN A 131 25.61 1.81 10.53
N GLY A 132 26.00 2.34 9.36
CA GLY A 132 26.66 1.58 8.30
C GLY A 132 25.72 0.75 7.42
N LEU A 133 24.41 1.01 7.52
CA LEU A 133 23.41 0.42 6.61
C LEU A 133 23.36 1.22 5.31
N SER A 134 22.70 0.69 4.29
CA SER A 134 22.58 1.36 2.99
C SER A 134 21.15 1.26 2.45
N PRO A 135 20.18 1.96 3.08
CA PRO A 135 18.81 2.02 2.60
C PRO A 135 18.71 2.74 1.26
N MET A 136 17.68 2.42 0.49
CA MET A 136 17.33 3.11 -0.75
C MET A 136 15.80 3.27 -0.82
N VAL A 137 15.32 4.50 -1.00
CA VAL A 137 13.92 4.75 -1.32
C VAL A 137 13.73 4.49 -2.81
N CYS A 138 13.02 3.42 -3.17
CA CYS A 138 12.75 3.09 -4.57
C CYS A 138 11.44 3.69 -5.08
N SER A 139 10.54 4.08 -4.17
CA SER A 139 9.27 4.72 -4.49
C SER A 139 8.79 5.54 -3.28
N SER A 140 8.33 6.76 -3.53
CA SER A 140 7.80 7.69 -2.52
C SER A 140 6.50 8.29 -3.04
N PHE A 141 6.33 9.61 -3.10
CA PHE A 141 5.11 10.18 -3.68
C PHE A 141 4.86 9.69 -5.12
N ARG A 142 3.61 9.28 -5.40
CA ARG A 142 3.13 8.88 -6.73
C ARG A 142 1.98 9.77 -7.15
N THR A 143 1.97 10.18 -8.42
CA THR A 143 0.79 10.85 -8.98
C THR A 143 -0.37 9.87 -9.18
N TRP A 144 -1.55 10.38 -9.51
CA TRP A 144 -2.70 9.54 -9.87
C TRP A 144 -2.37 8.68 -11.10
N GLU A 145 -1.75 9.28 -12.12
CA GLU A 145 -1.41 8.64 -13.38
C GLU A 145 -0.32 7.57 -13.19
N ASP A 146 0.67 7.81 -12.33
CA ASP A 146 1.69 6.81 -12.00
C ASP A 146 1.05 5.59 -11.34
N GLN A 147 0.16 5.80 -10.36
CA GLN A 147 -0.51 4.72 -9.65
C GLN A 147 -1.39 3.90 -10.59
N GLU A 148 -2.19 4.56 -11.44
CA GLU A 148 -3.04 3.90 -12.42
C GLU A 148 -2.19 3.07 -13.39
N THR A 149 -1.07 3.62 -13.87
CA THR A 149 -0.16 2.92 -14.77
C THR A 149 0.42 1.66 -14.11
N LEU A 150 0.86 1.75 -12.86
CA LEU A 150 1.39 0.59 -12.12
C LEU A 150 0.33 -0.50 -11.94
N HIS A 151 -0.90 -0.12 -11.58
CA HIS A 151 -2.01 -1.04 -11.39
C HIS A 151 -2.36 -1.78 -12.68
N GLN A 152 -2.55 -1.02 -13.78
CA GLN A 152 -2.85 -1.61 -15.09
C GLN A 152 -1.73 -2.50 -15.61
N ASN A 153 -0.46 -2.13 -15.37
CA ASN A 153 0.68 -2.97 -15.72
C ASN A 153 0.73 -4.29 -14.92
N LYS A 154 0.25 -4.31 -13.67
CA LYS A 154 0.15 -5.54 -12.87
C LYS A 154 -0.99 -6.42 -13.38
N ILE A 155 -2.15 -5.84 -13.69
CA ILE A 155 -3.28 -6.56 -14.32
C ILE A 155 -2.82 -7.20 -15.64
N GLY A 156 -2.18 -6.42 -16.52
CA GLY A 156 -1.69 -6.92 -17.82
C GLY A 156 -0.76 -8.12 -17.69
N ARG A 157 0.18 -8.09 -16.74
CA ARG A 157 1.07 -9.23 -16.46
C ARG A 157 0.32 -10.48 -16.00
N LEU A 158 -0.66 -10.33 -15.12
CA LEU A 158 -1.48 -11.45 -14.64
C LEU A 158 -2.36 -12.05 -15.76
N LEU A 159 -2.88 -11.21 -16.67
CA LEU A 159 -3.60 -11.67 -17.86
C LEU A 159 -2.68 -12.49 -18.79
N GLU A 160 -1.44 -12.06 -18.97
CA GLU A 160 -0.43 -12.81 -19.74
C GLU A 160 -0.08 -14.16 -19.10
N GLU A 161 -0.14 -14.24 -17.76
CA GLU A 161 0.01 -15.48 -16.99
C GLU A 161 -1.23 -16.39 -17.04
N GLY A 162 -2.34 -15.93 -17.67
CA GLY A 162 -3.54 -16.73 -17.93
C GLY A 162 -4.67 -16.54 -16.93
N TYR A 163 -4.60 -15.52 -16.08
CA TYR A 163 -5.71 -15.15 -15.20
C TYR A 163 -6.90 -14.62 -16.02
N SER A 164 -8.12 -14.80 -15.50
CA SER A 164 -9.28 -14.05 -16.01
C SER A 164 -9.15 -12.57 -15.64
N GLN A 165 -9.89 -11.69 -16.33
CA GLN A 165 -9.93 -10.25 -16.00
C GLN A 165 -10.24 -10.00 -14.52
N GLU A 166 -11.30 -10.62 -14.01
CA GLU A 166 -11.74 -10.48 -12.62
C GLU A 166 -10.67 -10.98 -11.62
N ALA A 167 -10.05 -12.13 -11.91
CA ALA A 167 -9.00 -12.67 -11.05
C ALA A 167 -7.72 -11.83 -11.10
N ALA A 168 -7.38 -11.28 -12.28
CA ALA A 168 -6.23 -10.39 -12.45
C ALA A 168 -6.42 -9.06 -11.72
N GLU A 169 -7.62 -8.46 -11.77
CA GLU A 169 -7.95 -7.23 -11.03
C GLU A 169 -7.90 -7.44 -9.52
N ALA A 170 -8.49 -8.55 -9.03
CA ALA A 170 -8.48 -8.90 -7.62
C ALA A 170 -7.05 -9.15 -7.12
N GLU A 171 -6.27 -9.97 -7.83
CA GLU A 171 -4.89 -10.28 -7.44
C GLU A 171 -3.96 -9.07 -7.59
N ALA A 172 -4.13 -8.24 -8.63
CA ALA A 172 -3.37 -7.00 -8.76
C ALA A 172 -3.60 -6.07 -7.57
N SER A 173 -4.87 -5.91 -7.15
CA SER A 173 -5.24 -5.02 -6.04
C SER A 173 -4.66 -5.42 -4.69
N ARG A 174 -4.21 -6.67 -4.52
CA ARG A 174 -3.51 -7.14 -3.31
C ARG A 174 -2.09 -6.62 -3.19
N TRP A 175 -1.47 -6.16 -4.27
CA TRP A 175 -0.06 -5.76 -4.31
C TRP A 175 0.14 -4.34 -4.87
N VAL A 176 -0.73 -3.95 -5.79
CA VAL A 176 -0.74 -2.61 -6.37
C VAL A 176 -2.18 -2.18 -6.38
N VAL A 177 -2.60 -1.45 -5.36
CA VAL A 177 -3.97 -0.91 -5.26
C VAL A 177 -4.26 0.08 -6.41
N PRO A 178 -5.52 0.21 -6.86
CA PRO A 178 -5.90 1.18 -7.90
C PRO A 178 -5.65 2.63 -7.45
N ALA A 179 -5.64 3.56 -8.41
CA ALA A 179 -5.50 4.98 -8.11
C ALA A 179 -6.61 5.48 -7.17
N GLY A 180 -6.23 6.36 -6.25
CA GLY A 180 -7.05 6.84 -5.14
C GLY A 180 -6.96 5.96 -3.89
N ALA A 181 -6.56 4.69 -4.00
CA ALA A 181 -6.41 3.79 -2.85
C ALA A 181 -4.96 3.65 -2.35
N SER A 182 -3.98 4.29 -3.01
CA SER A 182 -2.56 4.20 -2.62
C SER A 182 -2.14 5.29 -1.65
N GLU A 183 -1.46 4.91 -0.58
CA GLU A 183 -0.85 5.85 0.37
C GLU A 183 0.30 6.66 -0.22
N HIS A 184 0.91 6.21 -1.32
CA HIS A 184 1.93 7.00 -2.02
C HIS A 184 1.34 8.27 -2.62
N GLN A 185 0.07 8.26 -3.00
CA GLN A 185 -0.63 9.45 -3.46
C GLN A 185 -0.94 10.43 -2.32
N LEU A 186 -0.96 9.93 -1.07
CA LEU A 186 -1.07 10.76 0.13
C LEU A 186 0.25 11.49 0.45
N GLY A 187 1.38 11.03 -0.12
CA GLY A 187 2.71 11.54 0.17
C GLY A 187 3.28 11.06 1.51
N LEU A 188 2.68 10.05 2.12
CA LEU A 188 3.06 9.52 3.45
C LEU A 188 3.58 8.09 3.44
N ALA A 189 3.76 7.49 2.27
CA ALA A 189 4.34 6.16 2.12
C ALA A 189 5.66 6.22 1.35
N ALA A 190 6.62 5.41 1.81
CA ALA A 190 7.89 5.18 1.14
C ALA A 190 8.16 3.67 1.07
N ASP A 191 8.52 3.20 -0.13
CA ASP A 191 9.07 1.88 -0.35
C ASP A 191 10.58 1.96 -0.17
N ILE A 192 11.09 1.33 0.88
CA ILE A 192 12.50 1.35 1.26
C ILE A 192 13.05 -0.06 1.10
N VAL A 193 14.19 -0.20 0.41
CA VAL A 193 14.87 -1.48 0.18
C VAL A 193 16.34 -1.39 0.55
N ALA A 194 16.99 -2.53 0.74
CA ALA A 194 18.44 -2.59 0.83
C ALA A 194 19.06 -2.24 -0.54
N SER A 195 20.04 -1.33 -0.59
CA SER A 195 20.69 -0.96 -1.86
C SER A 195 21.31 -2.15 -2.61
N GLN A 196 21.73 -3.20 -1.89
CA GLN A 196 22.31 -4.43 -2.45
C GLN A 196 21.27 -5.49 -2.85
N TYR A 197 20.02 -5.31 -2.46
CA TYR A 197 18.90 -6.19 -2.78
C TYR A 197 17.66 -5.33 -2.99
N GLN A 198 17.34 -4.98 -4.22
CA GLN A 198 16.27 -4.01 -4.55
C GLN A 198 14.97 -4.68 -5.04
N ILE A 199 14.84 -5.98 -4.81
CA ILE A 199 13.68 -6.75 -5.23
C ILE A 199 12.57 -6.58 -4.19
N LEU A 200 11.35 -6.30 -4.63
CA LEU A 200 10.17 -6.13 -3.77
C LEU A 200 9.50 -7.49 -3.54
N GLU A 201 10.16 -8.32 -2.72
CA GLU A 201 9.72 -9.67 -2.33
C GLU A 201 9.91 -9.85 -0.81
N GLU A 202 9.24 -10.87 -0.22
CA GLU A 202 9.25 -11.10 1.23
C GLU A 202 10.67 -11.20 1.81
N GLU A 203 11.62 -11.70 1.01
CA GLU A 203 13.03 -11.85 1.35
C GLU A 203 13.72 -10.55 1.77
N GLN A 204 13.19 -9.37 1.43
CA GLN A 204 13.63 -8.07 1.96
C GLN A 204 13.73 -8.10 3.48
N GLU A 205 12.80 -8.78 4.17
CA GLU A 205 12.77 -8.84 5.64
C GLU A 205 14.08 -9.36 6.23
N ASN A 206 14.83 -10.17 5.48
CA ASN A 206 16.09 -10.76 5.94
C ASN A 206 17.29 -9.82 5.77
N THR A 207 17.11 -8.67 5.13
CA THR A 207 18.18 -7.68 4.97
C THR A 207 18.44 -6.94 6.29
N PRO A 208 19.69 -6.51 6.55
CA PRO A 208 20.00 -5.67 7.71
C PRO A 208 19.16 -4.39 7.76
N GLU A 209 18.88 -3.79 6.60
CA GLU A 209 18.08 -2.58 6.48
C GLU A 209 16.64 -2.79 6.97
N GLN A 210 15.98 -3.87 6.56
CA GLN A 210 14.61 -4.13 7.03
C GLN A 210 14.55 -4.53 8.50
N GLN A 211 15.50 -5.34 8.98
CA GLN A 211 15.56 -5.69 10.40
C GLN A 211 15.72 -4.44 11.27
N TRP A 212 16.48 -3.44 10.78
CA TRP A 212 16.59 -2.15 11.46
C TRP A 212 15.28 -1.37 11.42
N LEU A 213 14.66 -1.24 10.24
CA LEU A 213 13.40 -0.49 10.09
C LEU A 213 12.28 -1.10 10.94
N MET A 214 12.10 -2.41 10.94
CA MET A 214 11.10 -3.11 11.76
C MET A 214 11.32 -2.91 13.27
N ALA A 215 12.56 -2.62 13.69
CA ALA A 215 12.90 -2.37 15.08
C ALA A 215 12.81 -0.88 15.48
N HIS A 216 12.98 0.06 14.54
CA HIS A 216 13.22 1.48 14.85
C HIS A 216 12.32 2.47 14.12
N CYS A 217 11.58 2.08 13.08
CA CYS A 217 10.80 3.02 12.25
C CYS A 217 9.79 3.87 13.07
N GLN A 218 9.24 3.31 14.14
CA GLN A 218 8.31 4.00 15.04
C GLN A 218 8.92 5.18 15.79
N GLU A 219 10.23 5.17 16.00
CA GLU A 219 10.95 6.28 16.65
C GLU A 219 10.88 7.56 15.79
N TYR A 220 10.66 7.39 14.49
CA TYR A 220 10.53 8.46 13.50
C TYR A 220 9.08 8.68 13.05
N GLY A 221 8.12 7.96 13.64
CA GLY A 221 6.70 8.07 13.29
C GLY A 221 6.26 7.24 12.10
N PHE A 222 7.04 6.23 11.71
CA PHE A 222 6.68 5.28 10.66
C PHE A 222 6.23 3.95 11.24
N ILE A 223 5.37 3.26 10.49
CA ILE A 223 4.98 1.87 10.75
C ILE A 223 5.33 1.00 9.54
N LEU A 224 5.63 -0.27 9.78
CA LEU A 224 5.51 -1.30 8.76
C LEU A 224 4.02 -1.44 8.42
N ARG A 225 3.60 -0.93 7.26
CA ARG A 225 2.18 -0.68 6.98
C ARG A 225 1.38 -1.95 6.73
N TYR A 226 2.01 -2.91 6.06
CA TYR A 226 1.39 -4.15 5.61
C TYR A 226 2.15 -5.36 6.17
N PRO A 227 1.99 -5.67 7.48
CA PRO A 227 2.62 -6.82 8.10
C PRO A 227 1.91 -8.14 7.75
N LYS A 228 2.67 -9.25 7.83
CA LYS A 228 2.25 -10.58 7.34
C LYS A 228 0.97 -11.12 7.98
N ASP A 229 0.74 -10.81 9.25
CA ASP A 229 -0.41 -11.29 10.03
C ASP A 229 -1.65 -10.38 9.93
N LYS A 230 -1.59 -9.30 9.14
CA LYS A 230 -2.68 -8.32 8.96
C LYS A 230 -3.21 -8.21 7.53
N THR A 231 -2.84 -9.14 6.66
CA THR A 231 -3.25 -9.14 5.25
C THR A 231 -4.77 -9.19 5.07
N GLU A 232 -5.49 -9.91 5.94
CA GLU A 232 -6.96 -9.99 5.92
C GLU A 232 -7.66 -8.69 6.33
N VAL A 233 -7.00 -7.86 7.16
CA VAL A 233 -7.55 -6.58 7.63
C VAL A 233 -7.20 -5.44 6.67
N THR A 234 -5.93 -5.40 6.25
CA THR A 234 -5.42 -4.34 5.35
C THR A 234 -5.85 -4.53 3.90
N GLY A 235 -6.19 -5.76 3.49
CA GLY A 235 -6.51 -6.12 2.10
C GLY A 235 -5.29 -6.16 1.17
N VAL A 236 -4.08 -5.91 1.70
CA VAL A 236 -2.81 -5.87 0.94
C VAL A 236 -1.93 -7.03 1.42
N GLY A 237 -1.11 -7.56 0.51
CA GLY A 237 -0.11 -8.58 0.80
C GLY A 237 0.96 -8.11 1.79
N TYR A 238 1.81 -9.01 2.24
CA TYR A 238 2.94 -8.65 3.09
C TYR A 238 3.97 -7.86 2.28
N GLU A 239 4.22 -6.61 2.68
CA GLU A 239 5.16 -5.72 2.00
C GLU A 239 6.21 -5.20 3.00
N PRO A 240 7.29 -5.96 3.26
CA PRO A 240 8.35 -5.54 4.19
C PRO A 240 9.04 -4.24 3.81
N TRP A 241 8.86 -3.76 2.58
CA TRP A 241 9.44 -2.51 2.08
C TRP A 241 8.55 -1.27 2.31
N HIS A 242 7.24 -1.41 2.55
CA HIS A 242 6.30 -0.28 2.56
C HIS A 242 6.14 0.30 3.97
N TYR A 243 6.64 1.52 4.17
CA TYR A 243 6.56 2.25 5.44
C TYR A 243 5.67 3.48 5.33
N ARG A 244 4.75 3.62 6.29
CA ARG A 244 3.74 4.69 6.34
C ARG A 244 3.99 5.62 7.52
N TYR A 245 4.06 6.92 7.28
CA TYR A 245 4.12 7.92 8.35
C TYR A 245 2.74 8.13 9.00
N VAL A 246 2.69 8.01 10.32
CA VAL A 246 1.50 8.18 11.16
C VAL A 246 1.76 9.04 12.40
N GLY A 247 2.92 9.70 12.47
CA GLY A 247 3.36 10.43 13.66
C GLY A 247 3.93 9.50 14.75
N VAL A 248 4.84 10.05 15.57
CA VAL A 248 5.64 9.27 16.53
C VAL A 248 4.79 8.53 17.56
N GLU A 249 3.81 9.22 18.16
CA GLU A 249 2.97 8.64 19.20
C GLU A 249 2.15 7.44 18.68
N ALA A 250 1.41 7.64 17.59
CA ALA A 250 0.63 6.56 16.99
C ALA A 250 1.51 5.41 16.47
N ALA A 251 2.65 5.71 15.86
CA ALA A 251 3.56 4.67 15.37
C ALA A 251 4.09 3.80 16.51
N GLN A 252 4.46 4.41 17.64
CA GLN A 252 4.90 3.68 18.83
C GLN A 252 3.80 2.79 19.39
N GLU A 253 2.56 3.29 19.47
CA GLU A 253 1.42 2.50 19.94
C GLU A 253 1.09 1.33 19.01
N ILE A 254 1.07 1.57 17.69
CA ILE A 254 0.79 0.57 16.67
C ILE A 254 1.84 -0.55 16.69
N MET A 255 3.12 -0.17 16.66
CA MET A 255 4.23 -1.12 16.63
C MET A 255 4.38 -1.87 17.97
N ALA A 256 4.12 -1.22 19.11
CA ALA A 256 4.16 -1.89 20.42
C ALA A 256 3.02 -2.90 20.62
N GLN A 257 1.84 -2.64 20.04
CA GLN A 257 0.69 -3.53 20.13
C GLN A 257 0.68 -4.61 19.04
N GLY A 258 1.46 -4.46 17.97
CA GLY A 258 1.45 -5.38 16.83
C GLY A 258 0.12 -5.33 16.07
N ILE A 259 -0.46 -4.13 15.92
CA ILE A 259 -1.70 -3.89 15.20
C ILE A 259 -1.43 -3.17 13.86
N CYS A 260 -2.39 -3.15 12.95
CA CYS A 260 -2.35 -2.33 11.75
C CYS A 260 -3.05 -0.97 11.97
N LEU A 261 -2.93 -0.06 10.99
CA LEU A 261 -3.53 1.27 11.05
C LEU A 261 -5.07 1.20 11.14
N GLU A 262 -5.69 0.26 10.43
CA GLU A 262 -7.13 0.03 10.48
C GLU A 262 -7.60 -0.29 11.91
N GLU A 263 -6.96 -1.27 12.56
CA GLU A 263 -7.26 -1.66 13.94
C GLU A 263 -7.03 -0.50 14.92
N TYR A 264 -5.97 0.30 14.71
CA TYR A 264 -5.69 1.49 15.51
C TYR A 264 -6.81 2.54 15.42
N LEU A 265 -7.38 2.70 14.23
CA LEU A 265 -8.47 3.63 13.97
C LEU A 265 -9.87 3.05 14.29
N GLY A 266 -9.94 1.77 14.68
CA GLY A 266 -11.19 1.09 14.99
C GLY A 266 -12.07 0.80 13.75
N GLN A 267 -11.44 0.55 12.61
CA GLN A 267 -12.09 0.23 11.32
C GLN A 267 -12.17 -1.29 11.07
#